data_AF-A0AAX6HNU3-F1
#
_entry.id   AF-A0AAX6HNU3-F1
#
_cell.length_a   1.000
_cell.length_b   1.000
_cell.length_c   1.000
_cell.angle_alpha   90.00
_cell.angle_beta   90.00
_cell.angle_gamma   90.00
#
_symmetry.space_group_name_H-M   'P 1'
#
loop_
_entity.id
_entity.type
_entity.pdbx_description
1 polymer ?
#
loop_
_entity_poly.entity_id
_entity_poly.type
_entity_poly.pdbx_seq_one_letter_code
_entity_poly.pdbx_strand_id
1 'polypeptide(L)' 'MAQNETTEVEWDLAKISCYCEVTSMCKLLTVNTPLNRGRKFLKCAKENDGCDFWCWADELRF' A
#
# COMPACT_ATOMS: atom_id res chain seq x y z
N MET A 1 10.95 16.56 29.74
CA MET A 1 10.50 17.08 28.43
C MET A 1 10.44 15.88 27.51
N ALA A 2 9.27 15.25 27.44
CA ALA A 2 9.07 14.01 26.71
C ALA A 2 9.07 14.29 25.21
N GLN A 3 9.93 13.62 24.46
CA GLN A 3 9.73 13.40 23.04
C GLN A 3 9.47 11.90 22.90
N ASN A 4 8.20 11.57 22.72
CA ASN A 4 7.74 10.23 22.38
C ASN A 4 8.33 9.86 21.02
N GLU A 5 9.31 8.96 21.02
CA GLU A 5 9.73 8.22 19.83
C GLU A 5 8.64 7.18 19.51
N THR A 6 7.53 7.62 18.95
CA THR A 6 6.72 6.76 18.10
C THR A 6 7.52 6.55 16.82
N THR A 7 8.17 5.40 16.72
CA THR A 7 8.71 4.84 15.47
C THR A 7 7.55 4.57 14.51
N GLU A 8 6.98 5.63 13.94
CA GLU A 8 6.18 5.52 12.73
C GLU A 8 7.20 5.46 11.60
N VAL A 9 7.54 4.23 11.20
CA VAL A 9 8.20 4.00 9.92
C VAL A 9 7.24 4.58 8.88
N GLU A 10 7.55 5.77 8.40
CA GLU A 10 6.78 6.49 7.39
C GLU A 10 6.88 5.66 6.11
N TRP A 11 5.93 4.75 5.93
CA TRP A 11 5.90 3.87 4.77
C TRP A 11 5.73 4.77 3.55
N ASP A 12 6.80 4.88 2.77
CA ASP A 12 6.85 5.68 1.54
C ASP A 12 6.11 4.94 0.40
N LEU A 13 4.88 4.49 0.69
CA LEU A 13 3.98 3.73 -0.21
C LEU A 13 3.71 4.48 -1.51
N ALA A 14 3.93 5.81 -1.50
CA ALA A 14 3.92 6.67 -2.67
C ALA A 14 4.95 6.29 -3.76
N LYS A 15 5.92 5.43 -3.44
CA LYS A 15 6.97 4.96 -4.37
C LYS A 15 6.73 3.58 -4.98
N ILE A 16 5.59 2.94 -4.68
CA ILE A 16 5.28 1.61 -5.21
C ILE A 16 4.64 1.69 -6.59
N SER A 17 5.34 1.19 -7.61
CA SER A 17 4.84 1.07 -8.98
C SER A 17 4.07 -0.23 -9.21
N CYS A 18 2.99 -0.13 -9.98
CA CYS A 18 2.37 -1.27 -10.64
C CYS A 18 3.01 -1.53 -12.02
N TYR A 19 2.59 -2.60 -12.71
CA TYR A 19 3.08 -2.94 -14.05
C TYR A 19 2.69 -1.96 -15.16
N CYS A 20 1.85 -0.97 -14.88
CA CYS A 20 1.52 0.09 -15.83
C CYS A 20 2.63 1.16 -15.97
N GLU A 21 3.78 0.99 -15.31
CA GLU A 21 4.91 1.93 -15.27
C GLU A 21 4.57 3.32 -14.70
N VAL A 22 3.41 3.46 -14.04
CA VAL A 22 3.03 4.71 -13.36
C VAL A 22 3.22 4.56 -11.86
N THR A 23 4.42 4.95 -11.40
CA THR A 23 4.95 4.79 -10.04
C THR A 23 4.07 5.37 -8.92
N SER A 24 3.15 6.27 -9.27
CA SER A 24 2.31 7.00 -8.28
C SER A 24 0.82 6.61 -8.33
N MET A 25 0.44 5.61 -9.13
CA MET A 25 -0.96 5.23 -9.32
C MET A 25 -1.37 3.99 -8.52
N CYS A 26 -0.62 3.56 -7.50
CA CYS A 26 -1.11 2.50 -6.62
C CYS A 26 -2.02 3.08 -5.53
N LYS A 27 -3.17 2.45 -5.29
CA LYS A 27 -4.07 2.82 -4.19
C LYS A 27 -3.90 1.88 -3.02
N LEU A 28 -3.74 2.44 -1.83
CA LEU A 28 -3.73 1.72 -0.55
C LEU A 28 -5.17 1.51 -0.08
N LEU A 29 -5.54 0.27 0.18
CA LEU A 29 -6.87 -0.11 0.64
C LEU A 29 -6.78 -1.00 1.88
N THR A 30 -7.81 -0.95 2.71
CA THR A 30 -7.94 -1.81 3.90
C THR A 30 -8.89 -2.96 3.59
N VAL A 31 -8.48 -4.19 3.88
CA VAL A 31 -9.31 -5.37 3.69
C VAL A 31 -10.44 -5.42 4.72
N ASN A 32 -11.65 -5.76 4.27
CA ASN A 32 -12.83 -5.91 5.11
C ASN A 32 -13.37 -7.36 5.17
N THR A 33 -12.66 -8.34 4.60
CA THR A 33 -13.04 -9.76 4.71
C THR A 33 -12.71 -10.31 6.10
N PRO A 34 -13.51 -11.23 6.67
CA PRO A 34 -13.31 -11.73 8.03
C PRO A 34 -11.90 -12.24 8.35
N LEU A 35 -11.24 -12.94 7.43
CA LEU A 35 -9.93 -13.55 7.64
C LEU A 35 -8.77 -12.54 7.68
N ASN A 36 -8.90 -11.42 6.98
CA ASN A 36 -7.82 -10.46 6.75
C ASN A 36 -8.20 -9.03 7.17
N ARG A 37 -9.23 -8.89 8.02
CA ARG A 37 -9.81 -7.60 8.37
C ARG A 37 -8.76 -6.66 8.95
N GLY A 38 -8.69 -5.45 8.43
CA GLY A 38 -7.76 -4.42 8.89
C GLY A 38 -6.37 -4.46 8.24
N ARG A 39 -6.00 -5.55 7.56
CA ARG A 39 -4.75 -5.61 6.79
C ARG A 39 -4.84 -4.69 5.57
N LYS A 40 -3.76 -4.00 5.25
CA LYS A 40 -3.70 -3.07 4.11
C LYS A 40 -3.02 -3.72 2.90
N PHE A 41 -3.52 -3.42 1.71
CA PHE A 41 -2.93 -3.85 0.45
C PHE A 41 -2.88 -2.69 -0.54
N LEU A 42 -1.96 -2.77 -1.49
CA LEU A 42 -1.88 -1.89 -2.65
C LEU A 42 -2.45 -2.60 -3.86
N LYS A 43 -3.16 -1.87 -4.71
CA LYS A 43 -3.53 -2.32 -6.06
C LYS A 43 -3.39 -1.20 -7.07
N CYS A 44 -3.39 -1.51 -8.36
CA CYS A 44 -3.50 -0.49 -9.40
C CYS A 44 -4.72 0.43 -9.15
N ALA A 45 -4.55 1.74 -9.22
CA ALA A 45 -5.63 2.72 -9.08
C ALA A 45 -6.44 2.90 -10.37
N LYS A 46 -5.90 2.50 -11.52
CA LYS A 46 -6.62 2.53 -12.79
C LYS A 46 -7.71 1.46 -12.77
N GLU A 47 -8.97 1.88 -12.79
CA GLU A 47 -10.11 0.97 -12.67
C GLU A 47 -10.51 0.33 -14.00
N ASN A 48 -10.34 1.06 -15.11
CA ASN A 48 -10.57 0.57 -16.48
C ASN A 48 -9.23 0.48 -17.21
N ASP A 49 -8.90 -0.66 -17.81
CA ASP A 49 -7.60 -0.93 -18.47
C ASP A 49 -6.38 -0.79 -17.54
N GLY A 50 -6.54 -1.06 -16.24
CA GLY A 50 -5.45 -1.20 -15.28
C GLY A 50 -4.84 -2.60 -15.29
N CYS A 51 -3.65 -2.75 -14.71
CA CYS A 51 -3.07 -4.08 -14.51
C CYS A 51 -3.56 -4.72 -13.20
N ASP A 52 -3.37 -6.03 -13.07
CA ASP A 52 -3.75 -6.81 -11.89
C ASP A 52 -2.73 -6.73 -10.75
N PHE A 53 -1.92 -5.67 -10.68
CA PHE A 53 -0.97 -5.47 -9.59
C PHE A 53 -1.69 -5.49 -8.24
N TRP A 54 -1.15 -6.29 -7.33
CA TRP A 54 -1.61 -6.42 -5.97
C TRP A 54 -0.45 -6.82 -5.06
N CYS A 55 -0.34 -6.18 -3.89
CA CYS A 55 0.69 -6.51 -2.90
C CYS A 55 0.21 -6.14 -1.49
N TRP A 56 0.59 -6.93 -0.49
CA TRP A 56 0.36 -6.57 0.90
C TRP A 56 1.29 -5.44 1.34
N ALA A 57 0.73 -4.43 2.02
CA ALA A 57 1.50 -3.25 2.41
C ALA A 57 2.59 -3.56 3.46
N ASP A 58 2.40 -4.59 4.28
CA ASP A 58 3.34 -5.05 5.31
C ASP A 58 4.42 -6.01 4.78
N GLU A 59 4.30 -6.48 3.53
CA GLU A 59 5.32 -7.30 2.84
C GLU A 59 6.31 -6.44 2.06
N LEU A 60 6.00 -5.16 1.88
CA LEU A 60 6.90 -4.18 1.30
C LEU A 60 7.98 -3.80 2.30
N ARG A 61 9.01 -4.63 2.41
CA ARG A 61 10.23 -4.29 3.14
C ARG A 61 11.15 -3.50 2.22
N PHE A 62 11.49 -2.29 2.62
CA PHE A 62 12.56 -1.49 2.03
C PHE A 62 13.76 -1.49 2.98
#